data_AF-A0A1G2HMZ9-F1
#
_entry.id   AF-A0A1G2HMZ9-F1
#
_cell.length_a   1.000
_cell.length_b   1.000
_cell.length_c   1.000
_cell.angle_alpha   90.00
_cell.angle_beta   90.00
_cell.angle_gamma   90.00
#
_symmetry.space_group_name_H-M   'P 1'
#
loop_
_entity.id
_entity.type
_entity.pdbx_description
1 polymer ?
#
loop_
_entity_poly.entity_id
_entity_poly.type
_entity_poly.pdbx_seq_one_letter_code
_entity_poly.pdbx_strand_id
1 'polypeptide(L)'
;MNKLEKVLYIIFFIALTIFFIKFFLLVLLIVLLLGFLRTWQMQQEPNNKAFLNGALPNPTPDGFYQGDVGFNTSWLGKKFDAENSTGINVFKNKRGVQIEKYPFKTYAGRGLADQQLFVLKIDYNVTGNPFWLRPVLDEIVQIAPNEYLGKMHARIIPDFPFSFLYFQLKK
;
A
#
# COMPACT_ATOMS: atom_id res chain seq x y z
N MET A 1 -22.75 32.31 35.99
CA MET A 1 -21.32 32.39 35.63
C MET A 1 -20.92 33.84 35.48
N ASN A 2 -20.03 34.35 36.32
CA ASN A 2 -19.58 35.75 36.29
C ASN A 2 -18.61 36.00 35.11
N LYS A 3 -18.25 37.26 34.86
CA LYS A 3 -17.39 37.64 33.73
C LYS A 3 -16.00 36.98 33.80
N LEU A 4 -15.46 36.84 35.01
CA LEU A 4 -14.15 36.19 35.24
C LEU A 4 -14.21 34.68 34.95
N GLU A 5 -15.24 33.99 35.43
CA GLU A 5 -15.49 32.57 35.18
C GLU A 5 -15.66 32.29 33.68
N LYS A 6 -16.36 33.17 32.93
CA LYS A 6 -16.45 33.09 31.46
C LYS A 6 -15.08 33.20 30.79
N VAL A 7 -14.24 34.14 31.22
CA VAL A 7 -12.89 34.31 30.67
C VAL A 7 -12.01 33.09 30.99
N LEU A 8 -12.04 32.59 32.23
CA LEU A 8 -11.28 31.41 32.64
C LEU A 8 -11.71 30.16 31.87
N TYR A 9 -13.03 29.98 31.67
CA TYR A 9 -13.57 28.89 30.86
C TYR A 9 -13.06 28.95 29.42
N ILE A 10 -13.10 30.13 28.79
CA ILE A 10 -12.59 30.32 27.41
C ILE A 10 -11.10 29.99 27.34
N ILE A 11 -10.29 30.50 28.27
CA ILE A 11 -8.84 30.22 28.33
C ILE A 11 -8.59 28.71 28.47
N PHE A 12 -9.33 28.02 29.34
CA PHE A 12 -9.21 26.58 29.53
C PHE A 12 -9.50 25.81 28.22
N PHE A 13 -10.58 26.12 27.52
CA PHE A 13 -10.92 25.45 26.25
C PHE A 13 -9.91 25.73 25.15
N ILE A 14 -9.36 26.95 25.07
CA ILE A 14 -8.27 27.28 24.14
C ILE A 14 -7.03 26.44 24.47
N ALA A 15 -6.61 26.39 25.74
CA ALA A 15 -5.47 25.61 26.16
C ALA A 15 -5.66 24.11 25.88
N LEU A 16 -6.85 23.57 26.18
CA LEU A 16 -7.22 22.19 25.89
C LEU A 16 -7.20 21.88 24.39
N THR A 17 -7.71 22.80 23.56
CA THR A 17 -7.68 22.67 22.10
C THR A 17 -6.25 22.64 21.57
N ILE A 18 -5.39 23.55 22.05
CA ILE A 18 -3.96 23.58 21.69
C ILE A 18 -3.27 22.28 22.11
N PHE A 19 -3.58 21.76 23.30
CA PHE A 19 -3.05 20.49 23.77
C PHE A 19 -3.42 19.34 22.84
N PHE A 20 -4.70 19.21 22.48
CA PHE A 20 -5.14 18.16 21.54
C PHE A 20 -4.49 18.31 20.16
N ILE A 21 -4.42 19.53 19.62
CA ILE A 21 -3.74 19.78 18.33
C ILE A 21 -2.27 19.31 18.40
N LYS A 22 -1.54 19.69 19.45
CA LYS A 22 -0.14 19.26 19.62
C LYS A 22 -0.02 17.74 19.76
N PHE A 23 -0.94 17.11 20.51
CA PHE A 23 -0.99 15.67 20.63
C PHE A 23 -1.22 14.99 19.28
N PHE A 24 -2.20 15.43 18.49
CA PHE A 24 -2.46 14.89 17.16
C PHE A 24 -1.28 15.11 16.20
N LEU A 25 -0.63 16.28 16.23
CA LEU A 25 0.56 16.54 15.43
C LEU A 25 1.73 15.64 15.83
N LEU A 26 1.93 15.40 17.12
CA LEU A 26 2.95 14.48 17.61
C LEU A 26 2.68 13.04 17.15
N VAL A 27 1.43 12.57 17.27
CA VAL A 27 1.03 11.24 16.77
C VAL A 27 1.26 11.13 15.26
N LEU A 28 0.84 12.15 14.49
CA LEU A 28 1.06 12.19 13.05
C LEU A 28 2.56 12.13 12.72
N LEU A 29 3.39 12.92 13.40
CA LEU A 29 4.83 12.91 13.22
C LEU A 29 5.43 11.53 13.48
N ILE A 30 5.02 10.86 14.56
CA ILE A 30 5.46 9.50 14.88
C ILE A 30 5.07 8.52 13.77
N VAL A 31 3.83 8.57 13.27
CA VAL A 31 3.38 7.69 12.17
C VAL A 31 4.21 7.92 10.90
N LEU A 32 4.49 9.17 10.55
CA LEU A 32 5.33 9.49 9.39
C LEU A 32 6.76 9.00 9.56
N LEU A 33 7.35 9.18 10.74
CA LEU A 33 8.69 8.67 11.06
C LEU A 33 8.75 7.14 10.96
N LEU A 34 7.74 6.43 11.47
CA LEU A 34 7.65 4.98 11.33
C LEU A 34 7.53 4.55 9.87
N GLY A 35 6.72 5.25 9.06
CA GLY A 35 6.61 5.01 7.62
C GLY A 35 7.95 5.21 6.90
N PHE A 36 8.68 6.28 7.24
CA PHE A 36 10.01 6.55 6.69
C PHE A 36 11.01 5.46 7.06
N LEU A 37 11.08 5.09 8.35
CA LEU A 37 11.96 4.03 8.84
C LEU A 37 11.64 2.70 8.16
N ARG A 38 10.36 2.36 7.99
CA ARG A 38 9.96 1.14 7.29
C ARG A 38 10.36 1.16 5.82
N THR A 39 10.16 2.29 5.14
CA THR A 39 10.56 2.46 3.73
C THR A 39 12.08 2.31 3.58
N TRP A 40 12.84 2.94 4.47
CA TRP A 40 14.30 2.80 4.50
C TRP A 40 14.74 1.36 4.75
N GLN A 41 14.13 0.66 5.73
CA GLN A 41 14.40 -0.77 5.97
C GLN A 41 14.16 -1.61 4.72
N MET A 42 13.04 -1.41 4.03
CA MET A 42 12.72 -2.13 2.80
C MET A 42 13.72 -1.90 1.67
N GLN A 43 14.37 -0.74 1.61
CA GLN A 43 15.42 -0.47 0.62
C GLN A 43 16.69 -1.31 0.88
N GLN A 44 16.92 -1.71 2.13
CA GLN A 44 18.05 -2.55 2.53
C GLN A 44 17.76 -4.06 2.43
N GLU A 45 16.49 -4.47 2.28
CA GLU A 45 16.11 -5.88 2.16
C GLU A 45 16.63 -6.50 0.84
N PRO A 46 17.00 -7.79 0.81
CA PRO A 46 17.44 -8.48 -0.42
C PRO A 46 16.43 -8.40 -1.57
N ASN A 47 15.13 -8.37 -1.23
CA ASN A 47 14.05 -8.20 -2.19
C ASN A 47 14.15 -6.89 -2.98
N ASN A 48 14.71 -5.82 -2.41
CA ASN A 48 14.88 -4.57 -3.13
C ASN A 48 15.83 -4.75 -4.31
N LYS A 49 16.96 -5.45 -4.10
CA LYS A 49 17.91 -5.74 -5.17
C LYS A 49 17.28 -6.59 -6.27
N ALA A 50 16.51 -7.62 -5.90
CA ALA A 50 15.80 -8.45 -6.86
C ALA A 50 14.75 -7.64 -7.64
N PHE A 51 14.01 -6.76 -6.95
CA PHE A 51 13.00 -5.90 -7.55
C PHE A 51 13.60 -4.92 -8.57
N LEU A 52 14.70 -4.26 -8.21
CA LEU A 52 15.41 -3.33 -9.10
C LEU A 52 16.01 -3.99 -10.34
N ASN A 53 16.32 -5.29 -10.27
CA ASN A 53 16.81 -6.08 -11.40
C ASN A 53 15.69 -6.76 -12.21
N GLY A 54 14.44 -6.65 -11.76
CA GLY A 54 13.29 -7.22 -12.47
C GLY A 54 12.94 -6.44 -13.73
N ALA A 55 12.13 -7.04 -14.59
CA ALA A 55 11.64 -6.41 -15.82
C ALA A 55 10.13 -6.13 -15.74
N LEU A 56 9.64 -5.27 -16.62
CA LEU A 56 8.19 -5.17 -16.85
C LEU A 56 7.66 -6.57 -17.25
N PRO A 57 6.58 -7.08 -16.63
CA PRO A 57 5.96 -8.32 -17.03
C PRO A 57 5.68 -8.40 -18.54
N ASN A 58 6.22 -9.44 -19.18
CA ASN A 58 5.96 -9.75 -20.58
C ASN A 58 5.83 -11.27 -20.80
N PRO A 59 4.64 -11.81 -21.14
CA PRO A 59 3.39 -11.08 -21.38
C PRO A 59 2.82 -10.43 -20.10
N THR A 60 1.81 -9.56 -20.28
CA THR A 60 1.05 -9.03 -19.14
C THR A 60 0.41 -10.20 -18.37
N PRO A 61 0.46 -10.21 -17.02
CA PRO A 61 -0.04 -11.33 -16.22
C PRO A 61 -1.53 -11.55 -16.47
N ASP A 62 -1.93 -12.81 -16.59
CA ASP A 62 -3.32 -13.20 -16.80
C ASP A 62 -3.69 -14.45 -16.01
N GLY A 63 -4.89 -14.47 -15.43
CA GLY A 63 -5.37 -15.52 -14.56
C GLY A 63 -4.88 -15.40 -13.11
N PHE A 64 -5.04 -16.48 -12.35
CA PHE A 64 -4.68 -16.52 -10.92
C PHE A 64 -3.20 -16.78 -10.69
N TYR A 65 -2.61 -16.01 -9.78
CA TYR A 65 -1.26 -16.19 -9.25
C TYR A 65 -1.34 -16.30 -7.73
N GLN A 66 -0.75 -17.36 -7.19
CA GLN A 66 -0.61 -17.59 -5.77
C GLN A 66 0.33 -16.54 -5.16
N GLY A 67 -0.12 -15.95 -4.05
CA GLY A 67 0.59 -14.93 -3.30
C GLY A 67 1.39 -15.49 -2.13
N ASP A 68 2.54 -14.87 -1.85
CA ASP A 68 3.31 -15.07 -0.62
C ASP A 68 3.81 -13.73 -0.08
N VAL A 69 3.66 -13.51 1.23
CA VAL A 69 4.13 -12.32 1.96
C VAL A 69 5.16 -12.66 3.04
N GLY A 70 5.58 -13.93 3.13
CA GLY A 70 6.53 -14.42 4.13
C GLY A 70 5.94 -14.71 5.51
N PHE A 71 4.62 -14.59 5.68
CA PHE A 71 3.91 -14.92 6.91
C PHE A 71 2.48 -15.38 6.63
N ASN A 72 1.86 -16.04 7.61
CA ASN A 72 0.51 -16.58 7.46
C ASN A 72 -0.53 -15.46 7.29
N THR A 73 -1.31 -15.53 6.23
CA THR A 73 -2.33 -14.54 5.88
C THR A 73 -3.56 -15.22 5.29
N SER A 74 -4.69 -14.53 5.33
CA SER A 74 -5.89 -14.93 4.60
C SER A 74 -5.80 -14.62 3.10
N TRP A 75 -4.84 -13.80 2.67
CA TRP A 75 -4.63 -13.49 1.27
C TRP A 75 -4.00 -14.67 0.53
N LEU A 76 -4.62 -15.09 -0.58
CA LEU A 76 -4.18 -16.23 -1.38
C LEU A 76 -3.41 -15.80 -2.63
N GLY A 77 -3.56 -14.55 -3.08
CA GLY A 77 -2.94 -14.07 -4.29
C GLY A 77 -3.83 -13.11 -5.07
N LYS A 78 -3.58 -13.02 -6.38
CA LYS A 78 -4.27 -12.09 -7.28
C LYS A 78 -4.71 -12.83 -8.53
N LYS A 79 -5.91 -12.51 -9.01
CA LYS A 79 -6.40 -12.91 -10.32
C LYS A 79 -6.36 -11.70 -11.24
N PHE A 80 -5.58 -11.78 -12.31
CA PHE A 80 -5.45 -10.73 -13.31
C PHE A 80 -6.36 -11.00 -14.51
N ASP A 81 -6.77 -9.92 -15.13
CA ASP A 81 -7.46 -9.86 -16.42
C ASP A 81 -6.65 -8.92 -17.31
N ALA A 82 -5.79 -9.52 -18.16
CA ALA A 82 -4.88 -8.76 -19.01
C ALA A 82 -5.62 -7.98 -20.10
N GLU A 83 -6.71 -8.53 -20.63
CA GLU A 83 -7.50 -7.91 -21.70
C GLU A 83 -8.11 -6.59 -21.23
N ASN A 84 -8.67 -6.58 -20.00
CA ASN A 84 -9.32 -5.40 -19.45
C ASN A 84 -8.39 -4.50 -18.62
N SER A 85 -7.11 -4.88 -18.45
CA SER A 85 -6.16 -4.18 -17.57
C SER A 85 -6.72 -4.04 -16.14
N THR A 86 -7.25 -5.13 -15.61
CA THR A 86 -7.84 -5.19 -14.26
C THR A 86 -7.44 -6.46 -13.52
N GLY A 87 -7.93 -6.59 -12.30
CA GLY A 87 -7.90 -7.84 -11.56
C GLY A 87 -8.53 -7.69 -10.19
N ILE A 88 -8.38 -8.73 -9.38
CA ILE A 88 -8.98 -8.80 -8.05
C ILE A 88 -8.10 -9.64 -7.11
N ASN A 89 -8.07 -9.27 -5.83
CA ASN A 89 -7.39 -10.10 -4.83
C ASN A 89 -8.28 -11.27 -4.44
N VAL A 90 -7.63 -12.42 -4.20
CA VAL A 90 -8.29 -13.64 -3.73
C VAL A 90 -7.88 -13.87 -2.28
N PHE A 91 -8.85 -14.16 -1.43
CA PHE A 91 -8.66 -14.43 -0.01
C PHE A 91 -9.32 -15.76 0.39
N LYS A 92 -8.92 -16.30 1.52
CA LYS A 92 -9.55 -17.44 2.20
C LYS A 92 -10.31 -16.94 3.42
N ASN A 93 -11.60 -17.24 3.49
CA ASN A 93 -12.38 -16.91 4.69
C ASN A 93 -12.10 -17.89 5.84
N LYS A 94 -12.69 -17.63 7.03
CA LYS A 94 -12.51 -18.49 8.22
C LYS A 94 -12.96 -19.94 8.04
N ARG A 95 -13.83 -20.21 7.07
CA ARG A 95 -14.32 -21.57 6.72
C ARG A 95 -13.48 -22.23 5.62
N GLY A 96 -12.42 -21.57 5.18
CA GLY A 96 -11.54 -22.06 4.13
C GLY A 96 -12.02 -21.81 2.69
N VAL A 97 -13.13 -21.09 2.50
CA VAL A 97 -13.69 -20.81 1.18
C VAL A 97 -12.98 -19.60 0.56
N GLN A 98 -12.65 -19.72 -0.73
CA GLN A 98 -12.06 -18.62 -1.49
C GLN A 98 -13.10 -17.52 -1.75
N ILE A 99 -12.69 -16.26 -1.57
CA ILE A 99 -13.51 -15.07 -1.81
C ILE A 99 -12.68 -14.04 -2.57
N GLU A 100 -13.31 -13.38 -3.54
CA GLU A 100 -12.67 -12.32 -4.31
C GLU A 100 -13.07 -10.96 -3.75
N LYS A 101 -12.08 -10.09 -3.50
CA LYS A 101 -12.28 -8.75 -2.95
C LYS A 101 -11.25 -7.78 -3.49
N TYR A 102 -11.58 -6.50 -3.36
CA TYR A 102 -10.66 -5.41 -3.64
C TYR A 102 -10.17 -5.43 -5.09
N PRO A 103 -11.06 -5.18 -6.06
CA PRO A 103 -10.68 -5.05 -7.46
C PRO A 103 -9.65 -3.94 -7.64
N PHE A 104 -8.83 -4.08 -8.68
CA PHE A 104 -7.78 -3.13 -9.01
C PHE A 104 -7.69 -2.93 -10.52
N LYS A 105 -7.08 -1.81 -10.92
CA LYS A 105 -6.66 -1.56 -12.31
C LYS A 105 -5.17 -1.81 -12.45
N THR A 106 -4.74 -2.27 -13.62
CA THR A 106 -3.34 -2.43 -13.95
C THR A 106 -2.93 -1.50 -15.07
N TYR A 107 -1.67 -1.05 -15.04
CA TYR A 107 -1.07 -0.29 -16.13
C TYR A 107 0.44 -0.26 -15.98
N ALA A 108 1.17 -0.23 -17.10
CA ALA A 108 2.61 -0.08 -17.07
C ALA A 108 3.01 1.38 -16.79
N GLY A 109 4.08 1.60 -16.04
CA GLY A 109 4.60 2.94 -15.80
C GLY A 109 5.92 2.94 -15.02
N ARG A 110 6.50 4.12 -14.83
CA ARG A 110 7.70 4.29 -13.99
C ARG A 110 7.38 4.01 -12.52
N GLY A 111 8.31 3.35 -11.82
CA GLY A 111 8.22 3.12 -10.38
C GLY A 111 8.03 4.43 -9.60
N LEU A 112 7.29 4.38 -8.48
CA LEU A 112 7.02 5.55 -7.64
C LEU A 112 8.29 6.00 -6.91
N ALA A 113 9.00 5.08 -6.27
CA ALA A 113 10.30 5.35 -5.65
C ALA A 113 11.45 5.19 -6.65
N ASP A 114 11.33 4.22 -7.57
CA ASP A 114 12.39 3.81 -8.48
C ASP A 114 12.08 4.29 -9.92
N GLN A 115 12.16 5.60 -10.17
CA GLN A 115 11.68 6.21 -11.42
C GLN A 115 12.38 5.72 -12.70
N GLN A 116 13.54 5.08 -12.59
CA GLN A 116 14.27 4.51 -13.72
C GLN A 116 13.72 3.14 -14.15
N LEU A 117 12.97 2.46 -13.26
CA LEU A 117 12.41 1.14 -13.50
C LEU A 117 10.99 1.24 -14.05
N PHE A 118 10.69 0.46 -15.10
CA PHE A 118 9.34 0.30 -15.60
C PHE A 118 8.69 -0.91 -14.93
N VAL A 119 7.52 -0.71 -14.33
CA VAL A 119 6.80 -1.70 -13.53
C VAL A 119 5.36 -1.83 -14.01
N LEU A 120 4.73 -2.95 -13.71
CA LEU A 120 3.27 -3.04 -13.80
C LEU A 120 2.69 -2.56 -12.47
N LYS A 121 1.91 -1.49 -12.53
CA LYS A 121 1.22 -0.93 -11.37
C LYS A 121 -0.10 -1.65 -11.16
N ILE A 122 -0.47 -1.82 -9.90
CA ILE A 122 -1.74 -2.37 -9.42
C ILE A 122 -2.36 -1.27 -8.56
N ASP A 123 -3.30 -0.52 -9.13
CA ASP A 123 -3.92 0.63 -8.48
C ASP A 123 -5.29 0.27 -7.90
N TYR A 124 -5.41 0.42 -6.58
CA TYR A 124 -6.64 0.17 -5.83
C TYR A 124 -7.60 1.35 -5.79
N ASN A 125 -7.28 2.47 -6.42
CA ASN A 125 -8.15 3.62 -6.50
C ASN A 125 -9.30 3.39 -7.51
N VAL A 126 -10.14 2.41 -7.21
CA VAL A 126 -11.30 1.98 -8.00
C VAL A 126 -12.57 2.23 -7.20
N THR A 127 -13.64 2.62 -7.89
CA THR A 127 -14.97 2.76 -7.27
C THR A 127 -15.40 1.44 -6.63
N GLY A 128 -15.88 1.50 -5.39
CA GLY A 128 -16.28 0.33 -4.59
C GLY A 128 -15.21 -0.16 -3.62
N ASN A 129 -13.95 0.23 -3.78
CA ASN A 129 -12.93 -0.04 -2.76
C ASN A 129 -13.10 0.88 -1.54
N PRO A 130 -12.87 0.37 -0.31
CA PRO A 130 -12.89 1.18 0.89
C PRO A 130 -11.90 2.35 0.83
N PHE A 131 -12.25 3.48 1.43
CA PHE A 131 -11.44 4.71 1.38
C PHE A 131 -9.99 4.52 1.84
N TRP A 132 -9.74 3.61 2.80
CA TRP A 132 -8.42 3.32 3.34
C TRP A 132 -7.54 2.50 2.40
N LEU A 133 -8.12 1.79 1.42
CA LEU A 133 -7.38 0.96 0.46
C LEU A 133 -7.01 1.75 -0.80
N ARG A 134 -7.80 2.74 -1.20
CA ARG A 134 -7.59 3.53 -2.41
C ARG A 134 -6.22 4.22 -2.51
N PRO A 135 -5.57 4.65 -1.41
CA PRO A 135 -4.20 5.16 -1.46
C PRO A 135 -3.14 4.11 -1.78
N VAL A 136 -3.45 2.81 -1.64
CA VAL A 136 -2.51 1.72 -1.90
C VAL A 136 -2.26 1.59 -3.41
N LEU A 137 -0.99 1.40 -3.75
CA LEU A 137 -0.54 1.06 -5.09
C LEU A 137 0.55 0.00 -4.96
N ASP A 138 0.31 -1.18 -5.52
CA ASP A 138 1.38 -2.17 -5.64
C ASP A 138 2.11 -1.96 -6.97
N GLU A 139 3.41 -2.24 -6.98
CA GLU A 139 4.23 -2.31 -8.19
C GLU A 139 4.77 -3.72 -8.29
N ILE A 140 4.67 -4.34 -9.47
CA ILE A 140 5.25 -5.67 -9.71
C ILE A 140 6.24 -5.64 -10.86
N VAL A 141 7.27 -6.47 -10.73
CA VAL A 141 8.25 -6.78 -11.76
C VAL A 141 8.33 -8.29 -11.96
N GLN A 142 8.69 -8.71 -13.15
CA GLN A 142 8.99 -10.09 -13.47
C GLN A 142 10.42 -10.43 -13.07
N ILE A 143 10.57 -11.49 -12.30
CA ILE A 143 11.86 -12.01 -11.84
C ILE A 143 12.19 -13.39 -12.44
N ALA A 144 11.17 -14.12 -12.90
CA ALA A 144 11.30 -15.35 -13.68
C ALA A 144 10.04 -15.58 -14.55
N PRO A 145 10.00 -16.57 -15.46
CA PRO A 145 8.78 -16.92 -16.17
C PRO A 145 7.63 -17.22 -15.20
N ASN A 146 6.52 -16.48 -15.30
CA ASN A 146 5.35 -16.58 -14.42
C ASN A 146 5.62 -16.33 -12.92
N GLU A 147 6.75 -15.72 -12.58
CA GLU A 147 7.06 -15.31 -11.20
C GLU A 147 7.31 -13.81 -11.14
N TYR A 148 6.58 -13.15 -10.25
CA TYR A 148 6.66 -11.71 -10.03
C TYR A 148 7.01 -11.39 -8.59
N LEU A 149 7.81 -10.33 -8.43
CA LEU A 149 8.06 -9.70 -7.15
C LEU A 149 7.31 -8.38 -7.09
N GLY A 150 6.49 -8.23 -6.06
CA GLY A 150 5.69 -7.06 -5.79
C GLY A 150 6.22 -6.24 -4.62
N LYS A 151 6.01 -4.92 -4.69
CA LYS A 151 6.33 -3.93 -3.67
C LYS A 151 5.05 -3.12 -3.40
N MET A 152 4.56 -3.14 -2.16
CA MET A 152 3.36 -2.40 -1.76
C MET A 152 3.71 -1.00 -1.27
N HIS A 153 3.05 0.02 -1.83
CA HIS A 153 3.16 1.42 -1.42
C HIS A 153 1.84 1.98 -0.92
N ALA A 154 1.89 2.95 0.00
CA ALA A 154 0.77 3.85 0.27
C ALA A 154 1.09 5.28 -0.15
N ARG A 155 0.20 5.88 -0.94
CA ARG A 155 0.27 7.26 -1.44
C ARG A 155 -0.47 8.22 -0.49
N ILE A 156 0.05 8.38 0.72
CA ILE A 156 -0.57 9.25 1.74
C ILE A 156 -0.18 10.71 1.53
N ILE A 157 1.10 10.96 1.22
CA ILE A 157 1.64 12.28 0.91
C ILE A 157 1.91 12.32 -0.60
N PRO A 158 1.49 13.37 -1.32
CA PRO A 158 1.85 13.56 -2.73
C PRO A 158 3.37 13.43 -2.92
N ASP A 159 3.78 12.70 -3.96
CA ASP A 159 5.18 12.50 -4.34
C ASP A 159 6.08 11.77 -3.32
N PHE A 160 5.55 11.38 -2.15
CA PHE A 160 6.30 10.68 -1.11
C PHE A 160 5.58 9.38 -0.70
N PRO A 161 5.67 8.31 -1.52
CA PRO A 161 5.09 7.02 -1.18
C PRO A 161 5.82 6.36 -0.01
N PHE A 162 5.07 5.73 0.89
CA PHE A 162 5.65 4.85 1.90
C PHE A 162 5.57 3.40 1.44
N SER A 163 6.70 2.69 1.47
CA SER A 163 6.75 1.25 1.17
C SER A 163 6.58 0.44 2.44
N PHE A 164 5.77 -0.63 2.40
CA PHE A 164 5.44 -1.41 3.60
C PHE A 164 5.85 -2.89 3.56
N LEU A 165 5.71 -3.57 2.42
CA LEU A 165 6.09 -4.97 2.29
C LEU A 165 6.42 -5.33 0.84
N TYR A 166 7.21 -6.41 0.70
CA TYR A 166 7.31 -7.17 -0.53
C TYR A 166 6.35 -8.35 -0.51
N PHE A 167 5.92 -8.79 -1.68
CA PHE A 167 5.13 -10.00 -1.87
C PHE A 167 5.56 -10.70 -3.15
N GLN A 168 5.36 -12.01 -3.25
CA GLN A 168 5.59 -12.77 -4.47
C GLN A 168 4.27 -13.19 -5.09
N LEU A 169 4.26 -13.35 -6.41
CA LEU A 169 3.16 -13.92 -7.18
C LEU A 169 3.72 -15.02 -8.09
N LYS A 170 3.18 -16.23 -7.99
CA LYS A 170 3.61 -17.38 -8.78
C LYS A 170 2.42 -18.13 -9.36
N LYS A 171 2.55 -18.60 -10.59
CA LYS A 171 1.52 -19.39 -11.27
C LYS A 171 1.61 -20.86 -10.92
#